data_AF-A0A4C1T2I8-F1
#
_entry.id   AF-A0A4C1T2I8-F1
#
_cell.length_a   1.000
_cell.length_b   1.000
_cell.length_c   1.000
_cell.angle_alpha   90.00
_cell.angle_beta   90.00
_cell.angle_gamma   90.00
#
_symmetry.space_group_name_H-M   'P 1'
#
loop_
_entity.id
_entity.type
_entity.pdbx_description
1 polymer ?
#
loop_
_entity_poly.entity_id
_entity_poly.type
_entity_poly.pdbx_seq_one_letter_code
_entity_poly.pdbx_strand_id
1 'polypeptide(L)' 'MSNANSEEAFNIRVGYYRPETMEIAKNELRETPEIKEAAIKELRELLHSCPDIHYRDDDDFLIIFLRACHFIPRVLLK' A
#
# COMPACT_ATOMS: atom_id res chain seq x y z
N MET A 1 -10.24 26.29 -18.02
CA MET A 1 -9.09 25.48 -18.46
C MET A 1 -8.93 24.38 -17.45
N SER A 2 -9.15 23.13 -17.87
CA SER A 2 -9.29 21.97 -16.99
C SER A 2 -7.98 21.60 -16.31
N ASN A 3 -7.91 21.79 -14.99
CA ASN A 3 -6.85 21.29 -14.10
C ASN A 3 -6.89 19.74 -13.94
N ALA A 4 -7.30 19.01 -14.98
CA ALA A 4 -7.28 17.54 -14.95
C ALA A 4 -5.82 17.02 -14.90
N ASN A 5 -4.88 17.76 -15.49
CA ASN A 5 -3.49 17.34 -15.61
C ASN A 5 -2.67 17.46 -14.31
N SER A 6 -3.14 18.23 -13.32
CA SER A 6 -2.42 18.42 -12.04
C SER A 6 -2.75 17.34 -11.01
N GLU A 7 -3.91 16.68 -11.11
CA GLU A 7 -4.30 15.62 -10.18
C GLU A 7 -3.60 14.29 -10.51
N GLU A 8 -3.42 13.96 -11.79
CA GLU A 8 -2.72 12.75 -12.21
C GLU A 8 -1.23 12.73 -11.82
N ALA A 9 -0.59 13.89 -11.72
CA ALA A 9 0.85 13.98 -11.43
C ALA A 9 1.24 13.44 -10.05
N PHE A 10 0.30 13.37 -9.10
CA PHE A 10 0.54 12.91 -7.72
C PHE A 10 -0.25 11.65 -7.35
N ASN A 11 -0.93 11.03 -8.31
CA ASN A 11 -1.62 9.77 -8.07
C ASN A 11 -0.64 8.60 -8.16
N ILE A 12 -0.67 7.74 -7.14
CA ILE A 12 0.04 6.48 -7.19
C ILE A 12 -0.61 5.67 -8.31
N ARG A 13 0.20 5.22 -9.26
CA ARG A 13 -0.28 4.35 -10.34
C ARG A 13 -0.55 2.95 -9.80
N VAL A 14 -1.67 2.81 -9.11
CA VAL A 14 -2.26 1.52 -8.74
C VAL A 14 -3.27 1.20 -9.83
N GLY A 15 -3.00 0.17 -10.62
CA GLY A 15 -3.76 -0.07 -11.85
C GLY A 15 -3.42 -1.44 -12.44
N TYR A 16 -3.56 -1.57 -13.75
CA TYR A 16 -3.31 -2.84 -14.43
C TYR A 16 -1.83 -3.25 -14.31
N TYR A 17 -1.60 -4.38 -13.65
CA TYR A 17 -0.35 -5.11 -13.67
C TYR A 17 -0.48 -6.29 -14.64
N ARG A 18 0.62 -6.66 -15.30
CA ARG A 18 0.63 -7.85 -16.14
C ARG A 18 0.39 -9.09 -15.29
N PRO A 19 -0.26 -10.15 -15.81
CA PRO A 19 -0.50 -11.37 -15.04
C PRO A 19 0.75 -11.95 -14.39
N GLU A 20 1.90 -11.88 -15.07
CA GLU A 20 3.19 -12.36 -14.56
C GLU A 20 3.65 -11.55 -13.35
N THR A 21 3.45 -10.23 -13.36
CA THR A 21 3.75 -9.35 -12.22
C THR A 21 2.85 -9.66 -11.03
N MET A 22 1.57 -9.93 -11.27
CA MET A 22 0.63 -10.30 -10.20
C MET A 22 0.99 -11.65 -9.56
N GLU A 23 1.42 -12.63 -10.37
CA GLU A 23 1.81 -13.93 -9.86
C GLU A 23 3.12 -13.87 -9.05
N ILE A 24 4.08 -13.03 -9.45
CA ILE A 24 5.28 -12.73 -8.66
C ILE A 24 4.89 -12.08 -7.33
N ALA A 25 4.03 -11.05 -7.34
CA ALA A 25 3.60 -10.38 -6.11
C ALA A 25 2.91 -11.34 -5.14
N LYS A 26 2.04 -12.21 -5.65
CA LYS A 26 1.39 -13.25 -4.86
C LYS A 26 2.40 -14.23 -4.25
N ASN A 27 3.36 -14.72 -5.04
CA ASN A 27 4.27 -15.78 -4.61
C ASN A 27 5.44 -15.27 -3.75
N GLU A 28 5.98 -14.09 -4.03
CA GLU A 28 7.17 -13.54 -3.35
C GLU A 28 6.81 -12.59 -2.21
N LEU A 29 5.74 -11.80 -2.37
CA LEU A 29 5.33 -10.78 -1.39
C LEU A 29 4.13 -11.21 -0.55
N ARG A 30 3.52 -12.36 -0.84
CA ARG A 30 2.28 -12.83 -0.20
C ARG A 30 1.09 -11.88 -0.46
N GLU A 31 1.10 -11.19 -1.59
CA GLU A 31 0.06 -10.23 -1.98
C GLU A 31 -1.21 -10.96 -2.47
N THR A 32 -1.93 -11.62 -1.56
CA THR A 32 -3.29 -12.14 -1.80
C THR A 32 -4.34 -11.11 -1.35
N PRO A 33 -5.59 -11.15 -1.84
CA PRO A 33 -6.64 -10.24 -1.39
C PRO A 33 -6.82 -10.22 0.13
N GLU A 34 -6.82 -11.39 0.77
CA GLU A 34 -7.06 -11.56 2.20
C GLU A 34 -5.90 -11.02 3.04
N ILE A 35 -4.65 -11.31 2.63
CA ILE A 35 -3.46 -10.81 3.32
C ILE A 35 -3.34 -9.30 3.14
N LYS A 36 -3.64 -8.79 1.94
CA LYS A 36 -3.64 -7.36 1.64
C LYS A 36 -4.60 -6.59 2.53
N GLU A 37 -5.85 -7.02 2.61
CA GLU A 37 -6.87 -6.37 3.45
C GLU A 37 -6.47 -6.38 4.94
N ALA A 38 -6.02 -7.53 5.45
CA ALA A 38 -5.59 -7.66 6.84
C ALA A 38 -4.36 -6.78 7.15
N ALA A 39 -3.37 -6.74 6.27
CA ALA A 39 -2.13 -5.99 6.46
C ALA A 39 -2.35 -4.46 6.34
N ILE A 40 -3.24 -4.01 5.45
CA ILE A 40 -3.64 -2.60 5.35
C ILE A 40 -4.29 -2.15 6.65
N LYS A 41 -5.24 -2.95 7.18
CA LYS A 41 -5.91 -2.65 8.44
C LYS A 41 -4.91 -2.56 9.60
N GLU A 42 -4.03 -3.54 9.72
CA GLU A 42 -3.00 -3.56 10.77
C GLU A 42 -2.05 -2.35 10.65
N LEU A 43 -1.57 -2.02 9.43
CA LEU A 43 -0.69 -0.86 9.24
C LEU A 43 -1.40 0.46 9.61
N ARG A 44 -2.68 0.61 9.29
CA ARG A 44 -3.46 1.79 9.66
C ARG A 44 -3.60 1.92 11.18
N GLU A 45 -3.92 0.82 11.87
CA GLU A 45 -3.98 0.78 13.34
C GLU A 45 -2.64 1.16 13.97
N LEU A 46 -1.53 0.65 13.42
CA LEU A 46 -0.18 0.99 13.86
C LEU A 46 0.13 2.48 13.66
N LEU A 47 -0.21 3.06 12.52
CA LEU A 47 -0.02 4.50 12.26
C LEU A 47 -0.83 5.36 13.24
N HIS A 48 -2.10 5.01 13.48
CA HIS A 48 -2.97 5.76 14.41
C HIS A 48 -2.54 5.62 15.88
N SER A 49 -1.75 4.58 16.22
CA SER A 49 -1.16 4.45 17.55
C SER A 49 0.03 5.38 17.80
N CYS A 50 0.57 6.01 16.74
CA CYS A 50 1.73 6.90 16.80
C CYS A 50 1.26 8.37 16.66
N PRO A 51 1.08 9.12 17.77
CA PRO A 51 0.42 10.43 17.76
C PRO A 51 1.19 11.52 16.98
N ASP A 52 2.50 11.34 16.80
CA ASP A 52 3.37 12.31 16.13
C ASP A 52 3.42 12.12 14.59
N ILE A 53 2.74 11.10 14.07
CA ILE A 53 2.78 10.71 12.65
C ILE A 53 1.48 11.14 11.97
N HIS A 54 1.55 12.13 11.09
CA HIS A 54 0.42 12.61 10.29
C HIS A 54 0.68 12.37 8.80
N TYR A 55 0.27 11.20 8.31
CA TYR A 55 0.43 10.80 6.92
C TYR A 55 -0.89 10.35 6.33
N ARG A 56 -0.91 10.26 5.00
CA ARG A 56 -2.01 9.64 4.26
C ARG A 56 -2.04 8.14 4.56
N ASP A 57 -3.23 7.58 4.71
CA ASP A 57 -3.44 6.17 5.08
C ASP A 57 -4.51 5.47 4.22
N ASP A 58 -4.72 5.96 2.99
CA ASP A 58 -5.51 5.25 1.99
C ASP A 58 -4.78 4.00 1.49
N ASP A 59 -5.55 3.04 0.99
CA ASP A 59 -5.05 1.71 0.63
C ASP A 59 -3.95 1.76 -0.43
N ASP A 60 -4.09 2.64 -1.45
CA ASP A 60 -3.12 2.78 -2.54
C ASP A 60 -1.77 3.29 -2.04
N PHE A 61 -1.78 4.22 -1.08
CA PHE A 61 -0.58 4.71 -0.40
C PHE A 61 0.06 3.65 0.50
N LEU A 62 -0.74 2.96 1.31
CA LEU A 62 -0.25 1.96 2.26
C LEU A 62 0.37 0.74 1.55
N ILE A 63 -0.14 0.34 0.38
CA ILE A 63 0.40 -0.78 -0.40
C ILE A 63 1.89 -0.59 -0.76
N ILE A 64 2.38 0.64 -0.93
CA ILE A 64 3.79 0.91 -1.22
C ILE A 64 4.68 0.34 -0.11
N PHE A 65 4.34 0.62 1.15
CA PHE A 65 5.09 0.16 2.32
C PHE A 65 4.90 -1.33 2.55
N LEU A 66 3.68 -1.84 2.32
CA LEU A 66 3.38 -3.26 2.49
C LEU A 66 4.15 -4.14 1.50
N ARG A 67 4.35 -3.69 0.26
CA ARG A 67 5.19 -4.42 -0.71
C ARG A 67 6.65 -4.49 -0.27
N ALA A 68 7.18 -3.43 0.33
CA ALA A 68 8.56 -3.41 0.85
C ALA A 68 8.79 -4.38 2.02
N CYS A 69 7.75 -4.68 2.81
CA CYS A 69 7.81 -5.63 3.92
C CYS A 69 7.12 -6.97 3.67
N HIS A 70 6.78 -7.28 2.41
CA HIS A 70 6.16 -8.54 2.02
C HIS A 70 4.85 -8.80 2.80
N PHE A 71 4.07 -7.72 2.99
CA PHE A 71 2.81 -7.70 3.72
C PHE A 71 2.92 -8.17 5.18
N ILE A 72 4.00 -7.77 5.87
CA ILE A 72 4.20 -7.99 7.31
C ILE A 72 4.31 -6.62 8.02
N PRO A 73 3.20 -5.95 8.37
CA PRO A 73 3.24 -4.57 8.90
C PRO A 73 4.11 -4.41 10.15
N ARG A 74 4.09 -5.39 11.05
CA ARG A 74 4.84 -5.34 12.32
C ARG A 74 6.36 -5.19 12.18
N VAL A 75 6.94 -5.49 11.01
CA VAL A 75 8.38 -5.28 10.82
C VAL A 75 8.73 -3.83 10.44
N LEU A 76 7.74 -2.99 10.12
CA LEU A 76 7.95 -1.60 9.71
C LEU A 76 8.23 -0.64 10.87
N LEU A 77 7.85 -1.00 12.10
CA LEU A 77 8.01 -0.16 13.29
C LEU A 77 9.14 -0.64 14.22
N LYS A 78 10.21 -1.20 13.66
CA LYS A 78 11.40 -1.60 14.41
C LYS A 78 12.46 -0.51 14.44
#